data_AF-A0A920S2J4-F1
#
_entry.id   AF-A0A920S2J4-F1
#
_cell.length_a   1.000
_cell.length_b   1.000
_cell.length_c   1.000
_cell.angle_alpha   90.00
_cell.angle_beta   90.00
_cell.angle_gamma   90.00
#
_symmetry.space_group_name_H-M   'P 1'
#
loop_
_entity.id
_entity.type
_entity.pdbx_description
1 polymer ?
#
loop_
_entity_poly.entity_id
_entity_poly.type
_entity_poly.pdbx_seq_one_letter_code
_entity_poly.pdbx_strand_id
1 'polypeptide(L)'
;MTIVNQALQGKFSDSFESLFRFTINTTIGIGGLFDPAKSLGYELKSEDFGQTLGVWGFDSGSYLMTPLFGPYTVRHAFGDVFDNLLSPINYIDDTATKYAKRIIDKVQERSDLSALEEELYGSYDPYQYIRDSYIQNRDYKVTDGAIDEELEDELFDLEDF
;
A
#
# COMPACT_ATOMS: atom_id res chain seq x y z
N MET A 1 3.05 8.76 -0.98
CA MET A 1 2.28 10.00 -0.70
C MET A 1 2.07 10.18 0.79
N THR A 2 1.79 9.09 1.51
CA THR A 2 2.33 8.79 2.85
C THR A 2 2.18 9.91 3.87
N ILE A 3 3.15 10.81 4.01
CA ILE A 3 3.11 11.99 4.92
C ILE A 3 1.77 12.74 4.85
N VAL A 4 1.25 12.96 3.63
CA VAL A 4 -0.03 13.66 3.39
C VAL A 4 -1.21 12.80 3.83
N ASN A 5 -1.21 11.52 3.47
CA ASN A 5 -2.28 10.59 3.78
C ASN A 5 -2.35 10.30 5.30
N GLN A 6 -1.21 10.12 5.97
CA GLN A 6 -1.08 10.07 7.43
C GLN A 6 -1.67 11.32 8.10
N ALA A 7 -1.37 12.53 7.59
CA ALA A 7 -1.94 13.76 8.12
C ALA A 7 -3.47 13.87 7.89
N LEU A 8 -3.98 13.39 6.75
CA LEU A 8 -5.42 13.34 6.42
C LEU A 8 -6.18 12.30 7.26
N GLN A 9 -5.51 11.23 7.70
CA GLN A 9 -6.00 10.21 8.62
C GLN A 9 -5.85 10.62 10.10
N GLY A 10 -5.22 11.77 10.41
CA GLY A 10 -4.94 12.22 11.77
C GLY A 10 -3.73 11.53 12.46
N LYS A 11 -3.00 10.66 11.74
CA LYS A 11 -1.78 9.97 12.17
C LYS A 11 -0.56 10.91 12.21
N PHE A 12 -0.66 11.99 13.00
CA PHE A 12 0.34 13.07 13.03
C PHE A 12 1.73 12.57 13.45
N SER A 13 1.83 11.62 14.38
CA SER A 13 3.11 11.05 14.82
C SER A 13 3.85 10.39 13.65
N ASP A 14 3.14 9.57 12.88
CA ASP A 14 3.70 8.80 11.75
C ASP A 14 3.99 9.71 10.55
N SER A 15 3.20 10.78 10.38
CA SER A 15 3.49 11.86 9.43
C SER A 15 4.81 12.58 9.76
N PHE A 16 5.06 12.91 11.03
CA PHE A 16 6.34 13.48 11.48
C PHE A 16 7.50 12.47 11.36
N GLU A 17 7.31 11.20 11.73
CA GLU A 17 8.31 10.14 11.53
C GLU A 17 8.69 10.00 10.05
N SER A 18 7.70 10.00 9.16
CA SER A 18 7.90 9.91 7.71
C SER A 18 8.59 11.16 7.14
N LEU A 19 8.34 12.35 7.68
CA LEU A 19 9.09 13.57 7.38
C LEU A 19 10.56 13.50 7.82
N PHE A 20 10.85 12.90 8.98
CA PHE A 20 12.23 12.64 9.41
C PHE A 20 12.90 11.59 8.50
N ARG A 21 12.23 10.47 8.18
CA ARG A 21 12.73 9.46 7.23
C ARG A 21 13.09 10.08 5.88
N PHE A 22 12.21 10.91 5.31
CA PHE A 22 12.46 11.63 4.08
C PHE A 22 13.70 12.55 4.19
N THR A 23 13.74 13.40 5.22
CA THR A 23 14.83 14.36 5.42
C THR A 23 16.19 13.67 5.60
N ILE A 24 16.25 12.61 6.41
CA ILE A 24 17.45 11.83 6.68
C ILE A 24 17.92 11.09 5.42
N ASN A 25 17.02 10.46 4.68
CA ASN A 25 17.39 9.68 3.49
C ASN A 25 17.76 10.58 2.30
N THR A 26 17.12 11.75 2.13
CA THR A 26 17.53 12.73 1.12
C THR A 26 18.89 13.36 1.42
N THR A 27 19.20 13.66 2.69
CA THR A 27 20.46 14.34 3.07
C THR A 27 21.64 13.39 3.30
N ILE A 28 21.48 12.38 4.17
CA ILE A 28 22.54 11.43 4.54
C ILE A 28 22.50 10.21 3.61
N GLY A 29 21.31 9.74 3.23
CA GLY A 29 21.12 8.61 2.32
C GLY A 29 21.36 8.91 0.83
N ILE A 30 22.06 10.01 0.50
CA ILE A 30 22.40 10.46 -0.85
C ILE A 30 21.16 10.49 -1.77
N GLY A 31 20.24 11.40 -1.49
CA GLY A 31 19.00 11.56 -2.28
C GLY A 31 17.99 10.43 -2.12
N GLY A 32 18.19 9.49 -1.19
CA GLY A 32 17.35 8.31 -0.98
C GLY A 32 17.86 7.03 -1.64
N LEU A 33 19.11 7.01 -2.12
CA LEU A 33 19.77 5.78 -2.60
C LEU A 33 20.07 4.79 -1.47
N PHE A 34 20.15 5.28 -0.22
CA PHE A 34 20.28 4.49 1.00
C PHE A 34 19.21 4.90 2.02
N ASP A 35 18.85 3.99 2.93
CA ASP A 35 17.89 4.23 4.03
C ASP A 35 18.57 4.23 5.41
N PRO A 36 19.44 5.22 5.72
CA PRO A 36 20.00 5.35 7.07
C PRO A 36 18.94 5.66 8.14
N ALA A 37 17.74 6.15 7.77
CA ALA A 37 16.67 6.35 8.73
C ALA A 37 16.16 5.02 9.35
N LYS A 38 16.10 3.93 8.57
CA LYS A 38 15.79 2.59 9.10
C LYS A 38 16.85 2.12 10.11
N SER A 39 18.13 2.38 9.82
CA SER A 39 19.24 2.08 10.76
C SER A 39 19.21 2.91 12.05
N LEU A 40 18.40 3.97 12.11
CA LEU A 40 18.14 4.78 13.30
C LEU A 40 16.85 4.39 14.04
N GLY A 41 16.16 3.34 13.59
CA GLY A 41 14.93 2.82 14.21
C GLY A 41 13.62 3.45 13.69
N TYR A 42 13.67 4.30 12.67
CA TYR A 42 12.47 4.84 12.03
C TYR A 42 12.00 3.91 10.91
N GLU A 43 10.83 3.30 11.05
CA GLU A 43 10.34 2.29 10.11
C GLU A 43 9.40 2.85 9.03
N LEU A 44 9.32 2.16 7.89
CA LEU A 44 8.51 2.63 6.77
C LEU A 44 7.03 2.26 6.95
N LYS A 45 6.24 3.21 7.47
CA LYS A 45 4.77 3.16 7.50
C LYS A 45 4.24 3.82 6.21
N SER A 46 3.57 3.06 5.34
CA SER A 46 3.14 3.55 4.02
C SER A 46 1.62 3.74 3.94
N GLU A 47 1.20 4.93 3.50
CA GLU A 47 -0.21 5.32 3.37
C GLU A 47 -0.54 5.87 1.97
N ASP A 48 -1.64 5.38 1.41
CA ASP A 48 -2.28 5.82 0.16
C ASP A 48 -3.64 6.50 0.41
N PHE A 49 -4.18 7.15 -0.63
CA PHE A 49 -5.46 7.86 -0.53
C PHE A 49 -6.64 6.89 -0.51
N GLY A 50 -6.48 5.65 -0.96
CA GLY A 50 -7.47 4.58 -0.81
C GLY A 50 -7.63 4.09 0.64
N GLN A 51 -6.53 4.01 1.41
CA GLN A 51 -6.54 3.85 2.87
C GLN A 51 -7.23 5.04 3.52
N THR A 52 -6.87 6.26 3.11
CA THR A 52 -7.42 7.52 3.66
C THR A 52 -8.95 7.59 3.49
N LEU A 53 -9.47 7.21 2.32
CA LEU A 53 -10.91 7.07 2.08
C LEU A 53 -11.54 5.98 2.96
N GLY A 54 -10.85 4.86 3.19
CA GLY A 54 -11.31 3.80 4.11
C GLY A 54 -11.44 4.28 5.55
N VAL A 55 -10.43 4.99 6.08
CA VAL A 55 -10.45 5.62 7.41
C VAL A 55 -11.56 6.69 7.52
N TRP A 56 -11.97 7.30 6.40
CA TRP A 56 -13.11 8.22 6.33
C TRP A 56 -14.47 7.52 6.11
N GLY A 57 -14.54 6.19 6.19
CA GLY A 57 -15.78 5.42 6.11
C GLY A 57 -16.30 5.15 4.70
N PHE A 58 -15.48 5.32 3.66
CA PHE A 58 -15.85 4.87 2.31
C PHE A 58 -15.60 3.37 2.16
N ASP A 59 -16.64 2.62 1.75
CA ASP A 59 -16.51 1.23 1.34
C ASP A 59 -15.48 1.06 0.21
N SER A 60 -14.83 -0.11 0.21
CA SER A 60 -13.98 -0.63 -0.85
C SER A 60 -14.66 -0.58 -2.24
N GLY A 61 -15.94 -0.91 -2.32
CA GLY A 61 -16.67 -1.12 -3.56
C GLY A 61 -16.17 -2.34 -4.34
N SER A 62 -16.73 -2.54 -5.55
CA SER A 62 -16.48 -3.74 -6.35
C SER A 62 -14.99 -4.02 -6.60
N TYR A 63 -14.57 -5.25 -6.30
CA TYR A 63 -13.28 -5.81 -6.70
C TYR A 63 -13.25 -6.10 -8.22
N LEU A 64 -12.11 -5.83 -8.84
CA LEU A 64 -11.81 -6.17 -10.23
C LEU A 64 -10.32 -6.55 -10.37
N MET A 65 -10.06 -7.73 -10.94
CA MET A 65 -8.72 -8.08 -11.41
C MET A 65 -8.46 -7.35 -12.74
N THR A 66 -7.60 -6.34 -12.72
CA THR A 66 -7.30 -5.50 -13.88
C THR A 66 -6.18 -6.09 -14.75
N PRO A 67 -6.23 -5.91 -16.08
CA PRO A 67 -5.10 -6.26 -16.94
C PRO A 67 -3.88 -5.38 -16.59
N LEU A 68 -2.70 -5.99 -16.56
CA LEU A 68 -1.39 -5.38 -16.27
C LEU A 68 -1.17 -4.87 -14.83
N PHE A 69 -2.17 -4.27 -14.17
CA PHE A 69 -1.98 -3.66 -12.84
C PHE A 69 -2.30 -4.61 -11.68
N GLY A 70 -3.15 -5.62 -11.88
CA GLY A 70 -3.48 -6.64 -10.87
C GLY A 70 -4.77 -6.35 -10.10
N PRO A 71 -4.90 -6.80 -8.84
CA PRO A 71 -6.14 -6.67 -8.06
C PRO A 71 -6.40 -5.21 -7.64
N TYR A 72 -7.64 -4.73 -7.88
CA TYR A 72 -8.09 -3.40 -7.49
C TYR A 72 -9.52 -3.44 -6.94
N THR A 73 -9.84 -2.50 -6.04
CA THR A 73 -11.21 -2.10 -5.72
C THR A 73 -11.49 -0.69 -6.23
N VAL A 74 -12.78 -0.28 -6.26
CA VAL A 74 -13.18 1.07 -6.67
C VAL A 74 -12.50 2.14 -5.79
N ARG A 75 -12.49 1.95 -4.46
CA ARG A 75 -11.80 2.83 -3.49
C ARG A 75 -10.31 2.97 -3.80
N HIS A 76 -9.63 1.86 -4.09
CA HIS A 76 -8.20 1.86 -4.44
C HIS A 76 -7.93 2.56 -5.79
N ALA A 77 -8.76 2.32 -6.81
CA ALA A 77 -8.61 2.94 -8.12
C ALA A 77 -8.79 4.47 -8.09
N PHE A 78 -9.72 4.98 -7.27
CA PHE A 78 -9.81 6.43 -7.01
C PHE A 78 -8.62 6.94 -6.18
N GLY A 79 -8.19 6.19 -5.17
CA GLY A 79 -6.99 6.48 -4.37
C GLY A 79 -5.76 6.74 -5.24
N ASP A 80 -5.43 5.77 -6.09
CA ASP A 80 -4.31 5.83 -7.03
C ASP A 80 -4.36 7.04 -7.96
N VAL A 81 -5.54 7.49 -8.42
CA VAL A 81 -5.65 8.67 -9.28
C VAL A 81 -5.25 9.95 -8.54
N PHE A 82 -5.66 10.10 -7.26
CA PHE A 82 -5.25 11.23 -6.43
C PHE A 82 -3.77 11.18 -6.06
N ASP A 83 -3.26 10.02 -5.64
CA ASP A 83 -1.84 9.85 -5.33
C ASP A 83 -0.95 10.01 -6.57
N ASN A 84 -1.40 9.58 -7.77
CA ASN A 84 -0.65 9.77 -9.01
C ASN A 84 -0.59 11.25 -9.39
N LEU A 85 -1.68 12.00 -9.23
CA LEU A 85 -1.74 13.45 -9.52
C LEU A 85 -0.76 14.25 -8.66
N LEU A 86 -0.70 13.95 -7.36
CA LEU A 86 0.16 14.62 -6.38
C LEU A 86 1.60 14.06 -6.33
N SER A 87 1.87 12.96 -7.04
CA SER A 87 3.15 12.25 -6.97
C SER A 87 4.35 13.12 -7.40
N PRO A 88 5.44 13.16 -6.61
CA PRO A 88 6.68 13.87 -6.97
C PRO A 88 7.28 13.47 -8.33
N ILE A 89 6.95 12.28 -8.84
CA ILE A 89 7.40 11.82 -10.17
C ILE A 89 6.93 12.73 -11.31
N ASN A 90 5.86 13.50 -11.10
CA ASN A 90 5.28 14.35 -12.14
C ASN A 90 6.15 15.57 -12.46
N TYR A 91 6.98 16.03 -11.51
CA TYR A 91 7.91 17.15 -11.68
C TYR A 91 9.20 16.79 -12.45
N ILE A 92 9.38 15.54 -12.88
CA ILE A 92 10.45 15.19 -13.82
C ILE A 92 10.05 15.67 -15.21
N ASP A 93 10.80 16.60 -15.82
CA ASP A 93 10.47 17.10 -17.17
C ASP A 93 10.65 16.01 -18.25
N ASP A 94 11.71 15.19 -18.15
CA ASP A 94 11.94 14.12 -19.11
C ASP A 94 10.88 13.01 -19.00
N THR A 95 10.13 12.87 -20.07
CA THR A 95 9.07 11.87 -20.22
C THR A 95 9.63 10.45 -20.32
N ALA A 96 10.82 10.25 -20.89
CA ALA A 96 11.42 8.93 -20.98
C ALA A 96 11.81 8.40 -19.60
N THR A 97 12.53 9.19 -18.80
CA THR A 97 12.89 8.89 -17.41
C THR A 97 11.63 8.68 -16.54
N LYS A 98 10.60 9.52 -16.69
CA LYS A 98 9.34 9.41 -15.94
C LYS A 98 8.64 8.06 -16.16
N TYR A 99 8.54 7.60 -17.40
CA TYR A 99 7.95 6.29 -17.70
C TYR A 99 8.90 5.13 -17.35
N ALA A 100 10.20 5.26 -17.60
CA ALA A 100 11.18 4.23 -17.21
C ALA A 100 11.16 3.95 -15.70
N LYS A 101 11.10 5.00 -14.87
CA LYS A 101 10.96 4.88 -13.41
C LYS A 101 9.67 4.14 -13.04
N ARG A 102 8.51 4.56 -13.58
CA ARG A 102 7.21 3.90 -13.33
C ARG A 102 7.19 2.42 -13.77
N ILE A 103 7.90 2.06 -14.84
CA ILE A 103 8.02 0.67 -15.31
C ILE A 103 8.93 -0.14 -14.36
N ILE A 104 10.06 0.42 -13.93
CA ILE A 104 10.96 -0.23 -12.95
C ILE A 104 10.22 -0.49 -11.63
N ASP A 105 9.46 0.48 -11.13
CA ASP A 105 8.62 0.31 -9.93
C ASP A 105 7.68 -0.90 -10.05
N LYS A 106 6.93 -1.00 -11.15
CA LYS A 106 5.93 -2.07 -11.33
C LYS A 106 6.55 -3.44 -11.61
N VAL A 107 7.76 -3.48 -12.18
CA VAL A 107 8.55 -4.72 -12.31
C VAL A 107 9.07 -5.17 -10.94
N GLN A 108 9.54 -4.24 -10.10
CA GLN A 108 9.98 -4.56 -8.73
C GLN A 108 8.80 -5.09 -7.90
N GLU A 109 7.65 -4.42 -7.91
CA GLU A 109 6.44 -4.84 -7.20
C GLU A 109 6.04 -6.29 -7.53
N ARG A 110 6.07 -6.67 -8.82
CA ARG A 110 5.81 -8.06 -9.24
C ARG A 110 6.95 -9.02 -8.83
N SER A 111 8.19 -8.55 -8.77
CA SER A 111 9.34 -9.35 -8.33
C SER A 111 9.24 -9.68 -6.84
N ASP A 112 8.80 -8.73 -6.01
CA ASP A 112 8.65 -8.91 -4.57
C ASP A 112 7.57 -9.95 -4.24
N LEU A 113 6.52 -10.02 -5.06
CA LEU A 113 5.45 -11.03 -4.96
C LEU A 113 5.87 -12.45 -5.44
N SER A 114 7.05 -12.63 -6.04
CA SER A 114 7.44 -13.92 -6.62
C SER A 114 7.55 -15.08 -5.61
N ALA A 115 7.84 -14.76 -4.34
CA ALA A 115 7.92 -15.75 -3.27
C ALA A 115 6.55 -16.39 -2.91
N LEU A 116 5.43 -15.72 -3.27
CA LEU A 116 4.07 -16.21 -2.98
C LEU A 116 3.49 -17.05 -4.13
N GLU A 117 4.19 -17.17 -5.26
CA GLU A 117 3.65 -17.86 -6.44
C GLU A 117 3.54 -19.38 -6.28
N GLU A 118 4.41 -20.01 -5.49
CA GLU A 118 4.34 -21.46 -5.23
C GLU A 118 3.08 -21.84 -4.44
N GLU A 119 2.75 -21.05 -3.41
CA GLU A 119 1.51 -21.19 -2.63
C GLU A 119 0.27 -20.89 -3.47
N LEU A 120 0.30 -19.79 -4.25
CA LEU A 120 -0.76 -19.41 -5.18
C LEU A 120 -1.08 -20.54 -6.18
N TYR A 121 -0.07 -21.15 -6.81
CA TYR A 121 -0.28 -22.24 -7.77
C TYR A 121 -0.55 -23.60 -7.10
N GLY A 122 -0.31 -23.74 -5.79
CA GLY A 122 -0.77 -24.87 -4.98
C GLY A 122 -2.24 -24.78 -4.54
N SER A 123 -2.85 -23.59 -4.60
CA SER A 123 -4.25 -23.36 -4.21
C SER A 123 -5.27 -23.95 -5.19
N TYR A 124 -6.47 -24.26 -4.71
CA TYR A 124 -7.56 -24.85 -5.52
C TYR A 124 -8.23 -23.82 -6.46
N ASP A 125 -8.38 -22.57 -6.01
CA ASP A 125 -8.82 -21.45 -6.84
C ASP A 125 -7.87 -20.25 -6.64
N PRO A 126 -6.87 -20.09 -7.53
CA PRO A 126 -5.91 -18.98 -7.46
C PRO A 126 -6.56 -17.59 -7.62
N TYR A 127 -7.75 -17.48 -8.22
CA TYR A 127 -8.43 -16.19 -8.38
C TYR A 127 -9.10 -15.75 -7.08
N GLN A 128 -9.77 -16.67 -6.38
CA GLN A 128 -10.32 -16.42 -5.05
C GLN A 128 -9.19 -16.12 -4.05
N TYR A 129 -8.11 -16.93 -4.05
CA TYR A 129 -6.97 -16.70 -3.17
C TYR A 129 -6.36 -15.29 -3.31
N ILE A 130 -6.12 -14.81 -4.54
CA ILE A 130 -5.65 -13.44 -4.79
C ILE A 130 -6.66 -12.40 -4.31
N ARG A 131 -7.96 -12.60 -4.62
CA ARG A 131 -9.02 -11.65 -4.28
C ARG A 131 -9.10 -11.43 -2.77
N ASP A 132 -9.24 -12.53 -2.03
CA ASP A 132 -9.58 -12.45 -0.61
C ASP A 132 -8.33 -12.06 0.21
N SER A 133 -7.13 -12.53 -0.17
CA SER A 133 -5.85 -12.02 0.37
C SER A 133 -5.66 -10.52 0.10
N TYR A 134 -6.06 -10.02 -1.08
CA TYR A 134 -5.99 -8.59 -1.40
C TYR A 134 -6.95 -7.78 -0.54
N ILE A 135 -8.21 -8.19 -0.39
CA ILE A 135 -9.21 -7.50 0.45
C ILE A 135 -8.73 -7.46 1.90
N GLN A 136 -8.41 -8.62 2.49
CA GLN A 136 -7.88 -8.72 3.85
C GLN A 136 -6.64 -7.81 4.05
N ASN A 137 -5.71 -7.79 3.08
CA ASN A 137 -4.55 -6.91 3.16
C ASN A 137 -4.88 -5.41 3.01
N ARG A 138 -5.91 -5.05 2.24
CA ARG A 138 -6.36 -3.66 2.08
C ARG A 138 -7.08 -3.14 3.33
N ASP A 139 -7.83 -3.99 4.03
CA ASP A 139 -8.59 -3.57 5.21
C ASP A 139 -7.73 -3.62 6.48
N TYR A 140 -6.84 -4.61 6.64
CA TYR A 140 -5.71 -4.56 7.60
C TYR A 140 -4.92 -3.24 7.50
N LYS A 141 -4.72 -2.75 6.27
CA LYS A 141 -4.04 -1.48 5.98
C LYS A 141 -4.87 -0.23 6.31
N VAL A 142 -6.18 -0.34 6.44
CA VAL A 142 -7.08 0.74 6.88
C VAL A 142 -7.16 0.77 8.41
N THR A 143 -7.14 -0.38 9.06
CA THR A 143 -7.28 -0.53 10.54
C THR A 143 -5.96 -0.49 11.31
N ASP A 144 -4.83 -0.22 10.65
CA ASP A 144 -3.46 -0.34 11.22
C ASP A 144 -3.13 -1.73 11.78
N GLY A 145 -3.84 -2.77 11.33
CA GLY A 145 -3.74 -4.13 11.85
C GLY A 145 -4.52 -4.38 13.14
N ALA A 146 -5.41 -3.48 13.56
CA ALA A 146 -6.51 -3.88 14.42
C ALA A 146 -7.41 -4.86 13.65
N ILE A 147 -7.72 -5.98 14.29
CA ILE A 147 -8.70 -6.95 13.79
C ILE A 147 -10.09 -6.33 14.02
N ASP A 148 -11.00 -6.47 13.06
CA ASP A 148 -12.37 -5.98 13.23
C ASP A 148 -13.13 -6.89 14.21
N GLU A 149 -13.99 -6.33 15.07
CA GLU A 149 -14.71 -7.11 16.09
C GLU A 149 -15.64 -8.15 15.42
N GLU A 150 -16.22 -7.84 14.25
CA GLU A 150 -16.99 -8.82 13.45
C GLU A 150 -16.13 -10.00 12.95
N LEU A 151 -14.82 -9.82 12.75
CA LEU A 151 -13.92 -10.89 12.31
C LEU A 151 -13.42 -11.73 13.49
N GLU A 152 -13.34 -11.16 14.69
CA GLU A 152 -13.11 -11.91 15.93
C GLU A 152 -14.35 -12.77 16.28
N ASP A 153 -15.56 -12.22 16.11
CA ASP A 153 -16.83 -12.97 16.25
C ASP A 153 -16.95 -14.12 15.21
N GLU A 154 -16.69 -13.89 13.90
CA GLU A 154 -16.72 -14.97 12.89
C GLU A 154 -15.67 -16.07 13.16
N LEU A 155 -14.50 -15.72 13.71
CA LEU A 155 -13.50 -16.72 14.11
C LEU A 155 -13.93 -17.49 15.36
N PHE A 156 -14.61 -16.84 16.32
CA PHE A 156 -15.11 -17.48 17.53
C PHE A 156 -16.22 -18.50 17.21
N ASP A 157 -17.17 -18.13 16.34
CA ASP A 157 -18.23 -19.03 15.84
C ASP A 157 -17.68 -20.24 15.03
N LEU A 158 -16.41 -20.20 14.59
CA LEU A 158 -15.72 -21.29 13.89
C LEU A 158 -14.89 -22.20 14.80
N GLU A 159 -14.51 -21.78 16.02
CA GLU A 159 -13.81 -22.66 16.98
C GLU A 159 -14.76 -23.55 17.81
N ASP A 160 -16.06 -23.25 17.83
CA ASP A 160 -17.08 -23.91 18.68
C ASP A 160 -17.80 -25.13 18.00
N PHE A 161 -17.26 -25.66 16.89
CA PHE A 161 -17.86 -26.75 16.05
C PHE A 161 -17.03 -28.04 15.89
#